data_AF-A0A521Z0N5-F1
#
_entry.id   AF-A0A521Z0N5-F1
#
_cell.length_a   1.000
_cell.length_b   1.000
_cell.length_c   1.000
_cell.angle_alpha   90.00
_cell.angle_beta   90.00
_cell.angle_gamma   90.00
#
_symmetry.space_group_name_H-M   'P 1'
#
loop_
_entity.id
_entity.type
_entity.pdbx_description
1 polymer ?
#
loop_
_entity_poly.entity_id
_entity_poly.type
_entity_poly.pdbx_seq_one_letter_code
_entity_poly.pdbx_strand_id
1 'polypeptide(L)'
;MVLASACVTLAQAQGPSPRGTLSDPEDRFVFRNAPTSEAFSRGDLGVLLTSYGRVPLYEAYRALQMGPEFLAKERRETPGAAERKDQGKEIARWLAARETVTKEPPRREIDYFRRANSSSYGAFVNCTPGAIELATKVLGELQANRNVQPKDVKAWVDAQDAVFGFCTYEPFGEMALTTARLFAPSVPEALPASEPKLLRQLRQYQIAAAHFYVMRYKEAQAEFEAIAQQKDHPLRAWAA
;
A
#
# COMPACT_ATOMS: atom_id res chain seq x y z
N MET A 1 58.85 22.22 -34.04
CA MET A 1 58.79 20.92 -33.32
C MET A 1 57.51 20.94 -32.51
N VAL A 2 56.56 20.09 -32.87
CA VAL A 2 55.13 20.21 -32.53
C VAL A 2 54.85 19.66 -31.12
N LEU A 3 54.18 20.46 -30.29
CA LEU A 3 53.60 20.06 -29.00
C LEU A 3 52.32 19.24 -29.24
N ALA A 4 52.28 18.01 -28.72
CA ALA A 4 51.07 17.18 -28.74
C ALA A 4 50.27 17.38 -27.44
N SER A 5 49.14 18.07 -27.54
CA SER A 5 48.13 18.13 -26.48
C SER A 5 47.38 16.80 -26.36
N ALA A 6 47.48 16.15 -25.21
CA ALA A 6 46.64 15.02 -24.85
C ALA A 6 45.31 15.54 -24.30
N CYS A 7 44.24 15.47 -25.09
CA CYS A 7 42.87 15.69 -24.60
C CYS A 7 42.43 14.46 -23.79
N VAL A 8 42.31 14.62 -22.48
CA VAL A 8 41.62 13.67 -21.60
C VAL A 8 40.12 13.90 -21.74
N THR A 9 39.42 12.99 -22.42
CA THR A 9 37.96 12.96 -22.42
C THR A 9 37.47 12.34 -21.10
N LEU A 10 36.93 13.19 -20.23
CA LEU A 10 36.14 12.76 -19.07
C LEU A 10 34.88 12.04 -19.58
N ALA A 11 34.85 10.72 -19.41
CA ALA A 11 33.64 9.93 -19.60
C ALA A 11 32.61 10.37 -18.53
N GLN A 12 31.52 11.00 -18.96
CA GLN A 12 30.40 11.29 -18.09
C GLN A 12 29.78 9.96 -17.63
N ALA A 13 29.80 9.70 -16.31
CA ALA A 13 29.04 8.62 -15.71
C ALA A 13 27.54 8.90 -15.93
N GLN A 14 26.93 8.12 -16.82
CA GLN A 14 25.49 8.11 -17.01
C GLN A 14 24.82 7.62 -15.72
N GLY A 15 23.87 8.39 -15.20
CA GLY A 15 23.07 8.03 -14.02
C GLY A 15 22.27 6.75 -14.23
N PRO A 16 21.64 6.20 -13.16
CA PRO A 16 20.88 4.96 -13.25
C PRO A 16 19.77 5.10 -14.29
N SER A 17 19.79 4.20 -15.27
CA SER A 17 18.87 4.20 -16.41
C SER A 17 17.43 3.92 -15.98
N PRO A 18 16.41 4.51 -16.63
CA PRO A 18 15.01 4.16 -16.41
C PRO A 18 14.77 2.66 -16.69
N ARG A 19 13.84 2.05 -15.95
CA ARG A 19 13.42 0.65 -16.16
C ARG A 19 13.13 0.41 -17.64
N GLY A 20 13.78 -0.58 -18.23
CA GLY A 20 13.47 -1.07 -19.58
C GLY A 20 14.27 -0.45 -20.73
N THR A 21 15.49 0.03 -20.51
CA THR A 21 16.35 0.46 -21.62
C THR A 21 17.12 -0.71 -22.23
N LEU A 22 16.60 -1.20 -23.36
CA LEU A 22 17.28 -1.61 -24.62
C LEU A 22 18.76 -2.04 -24.60
N SER A 23 19.24 -2.76 -23.58
CA SER A 23 20.60 -3.31 -23.57
C SER A 23 20.67 -4.81 -23.26
N ASP A 24 19.55 -5.43 -22.89
CA ASP A 24 19.51 -6.88 -22.80
C ASP A 24 19.02 -7.50 -24.12
N PRO A 25 19.64 -8.59 -24.61
CA PRO A 25 19.15 -9.35 -25.76
C PRO A 25 17.69 -9.76 -25.57
N GLU A 26 16.82 -9.43 -26.54
CA GLU A 26 15.42 -9.83 -26.59
C GLU A 26 15.31 -11.33 -26.95
N ASP A 27 15.05 -12.16 -25.95
CA ASP A 27 14.64 -13.56 -26.13
C ASP A 27 13.15 -13.70 -25.78
N ARG A 28 12.32 -14.05 -26.78
CA ARG A 28 10.86 -14.17 -26.64
C ARG A 28 10.43 -15.36 -25.77
N PHE A 29 11.35 -16.26 -25.44
CA PHE A 29 11.08 -17.43 -24.60
C PHE A 29 11.43 -17.22 -23.13
N VAL A 30 11.98 -16.05 -22.76
CA VAL A 30 12.37 -15.74 -21.39
C VAL A 30 11.35 -14.84 -20.72
N PHE A 31 10.75 -15.31 -19.62
CA PHE A 31 9.90 -14.48 -18.78
C PHE A 31 10.77 -13.44 -18.05
N ARG A 32 10.77 -12.19 -18.49
CA ARG A 32 11.72 -11.16 -18.03
C ARG A 32 11.34 -10.46 -16.74
N ASN A 33 10.18 -10.78 -16.17
CA ASN A 33 9.66 -10.13 -14.95
C ASN A 33 9.89 -10.95 -13.68
N ALA A 34 10.17 -12.25 -13.82
CA ALA A 34 10.43 -13.16 -12.71
C ALA A 34 11.22 -14.39 -13.19
N PRO A 35 12.02 -15.02 -12.32
CA PRO A 35 12.66 -16.29 -12.61
C PRO A 35 11.60 -17.38 -12.84
N THR A 36 11.93 -18.34 -13.71
CA THR A 36 11.03 -19.46 -14.04
C THR A 36 11.18 -20.66 -13.09
N SER A 37 12.20 -20.64 -12.22
CA SER A 37 12.52 -21.74 -11.30
C SER A 37 12.23 -21.38 -9.85
N GLU A 38 11.54 -22.26 -9.13
CA GLU A 38 11.38 -22.16 -7.67
C GLU A 38 12.72 -22.28 -6.92
N ALA A 39 13.74 -22.90 -7.56
CA ALA A 39 15.08 -23.02 -7.00
C ALA A 39 15.84 -21.68 -6.94
N PHE A 40 15.39 -20.67 -7.69
CA PHE A 40 15.98 -19.33 -7.68
C PHE A 40 16.08 -18.75 -6.27
N SER A 41 15.00 -18.90 -5.51
CA SER A 41 14.92 -18.40 -4.14
C SER A 41 15.83 -19.15 -3.14
N ARG A 42 16.34 -20.33 -3.54
CA ARG A 42 17.31 -21.15 -2.79
C ARG A 42 18.76 -20.87 -3.20
N GLY A 43 18.97 -19.90 -4.09
CA GLY A 43 20.29 -19.47 -4.55
C GLY A 43 20.73 -20.08 -5.88
N ASP A 44 19.87 -20.85 -6.56
CA ASP A 44 20.11 -21.29 -7.93
C ASP A 44 19.64 -20.19 -8.92
N LEU A 45 20.41 -19.10 -8.97
CA LEU A 45 19.97 -17.84 -9.59
C LEU A 45 19.94 -17.86 -11.12
N GLY A 46 20.66 -18.76 -11.78
CA GLY A 46 20.80 -18.77 -13.23
C GLY A 46 21.22 -17.39 -13.78
N VAL A 47 20.52 -16.90 -14.82
CA VAL A 47 20.74 -15.57 -15.39
C VAL A 47 19.91 -14.54 -14.63
N LEU A 48 20.58 -13.63 -13.93
CA LEU A 48 19.93 -12.50 -13.25
C LEU A 48 19.65 -11.37 -14.25
N LEU A 49 18.38 -11.09 -14.50
CA LEU A 49 17.96 -9.97 -15.34
C LEU A 49 17.63 -8.74 -14.48
N THR A 50 18.10 -7.57 -14.90
CA THR A 50 17.78 -6.30 -14.23
C THR A 50 16.29 -5.94 -14.33
N SER A 51 15.57 -6.55 -15.28
CA SER A 51 14.14 -6.40 -15.50
C SER A 51 13.27 -7.20 -14.51
N TYR A 52 13.84 -8.08 -13.68
CA TYR A 52 13.07 -8.82 -12.69
C TYR A 52 12.37 -7.91 -11.67
N GLY A 53 11.24 -8.39 -11.15
CA GLY A 53 10.52 -7.73 -10.07
C GLY A 53 11.36 -7.59 -8.80
N ARG A 54 10.96 -6.66 -7.91
CA ARG A 54 11.69 -6.37 -6.66
C ARG A 54 11.91 -7.59 -5.76
N VAL A 55 10.92 -8.49 -5.67
CA VAL A 55 11.02 -9.70 -4.83
C VAL A 55 12.12 -10.63 -5.34
N PRO A 56 12.11 -11.09 -6.62
CA PRO A 56 13.23 -11.85 -7.15
C PRO A 56 14.59 -11.14 -7.05
N LEU A 57 14.67 -9.83 -7.32
CA LEU A 57 15.94 -9.10 -7.18
C LEU A 57 16.46 -9.10 -5.73
N TYR A 58 15.57 -8.99 -4.75
CA TYR A 58 15.93 -9.11 -3.34
C TYR A 58 16.36 -10.52 -2.95
N GLU A 59 15.65 -11.55 -3.43
CA GLU A 59 16.05 -12.95 -3.22
C GLU A 59 17.41 -13.25 -3.84
N ALA A 60 17.68 -12.73 -5.05
CA ALA A 60 18.98 -12.83 -5.70
C ALA A 60 20.08 -12.13 -4.90
N TYR A 61 19.84 -10.91 -4.43
CA TYR A 61 20.77 -10.22 -3.55
C TYR A 61 21.09 -11.06 -2.30
N ARG A 62 20.07 -11.60 -1.62
CA ARG A 62 20.26 -12.45 -0.44
C ARG A 62 21.08 -13.70 -0.77
N ALA A 63 20.78 -14.37 -1.87
CA ALA A 63 21.53 -15.53 -2.32
C ALA A 63 23.00 -15.21 -2.62
N LEU A 64 23.28 -14.07 -3.27
CA LEU A 64 24.64 -13.61 -3.55
C LEU A 64 25.42 -13.25 -2.29
N GLN A 65 24.76 -12.69 -1.27
CA GLN A 65 25.41 -12.24 -0.03
C GLN A 65 25.57 -13.35 1.00
N MET A 66 24.57 -14.22 1.13
CA MET A 66 24.50 -15.23 2.19
C MET A 66 24.90 -16.63 1.72
N GLY A 67 24.82 -16.88 0.41
CA GLY A 67 25.10 -18.18 -0.18
C GLY A 67 23.95 -19.20 -0.02
N PRO A 68 23.93 -20.25 -0.87
CA PRO A 68 22.87 -21.25 -0.88
C PRO A 68 22.80 -22.09 0.40
N GLU A 69 23.92 -22.33 1.08
CA GLU A 69 23.95 -23.09 2.33
C GLU A 69 23.21 -22.40 3.48
N PHE A 70 23.29 -21.06 3.53
CA PHE A 70 22.57 -20.27 4.51
C PHE A 70 21.06 -20.28 4.20
N LEU A 71 20.70 -20.06 2.94
CA LEU A 71 19.31 -20.04 2.51
C LEU A 71 18.62 -21.40 2.65
N ALA A 72 19.34 -22.52 2.47
CA ALA A 72 18.81 -23.86 2.66
C ALA A 72 18.41 -24.16 4.12
N LYS A 73 19.00 -23.45 5.09
CA LYS A 73 18.70 -23.56 6.52
C LYS A 73 17.58 -22.61 6.96
N GLU A 74 17.23 -21.64 6.13
CA GLU A 74 16.18 -20.67 6.43
C GLU A 74 14.80 -21.32 6.26
N ARG A 75 14.03 -21.38 7.34
CA ARG A 75 12.64 -21.81 7.29
C ARG A 75 11.82 -20.68 6.68
N ARG A 76 11.50 -20.79 5.40
CA ARG A 76 10.51 -19.92 4.76
C ARG A 76 9.13 -20.39 5.18
N GLU A 77 8.57 -19.75 6.20
CA GLU A 77 7.12 -19.76 6.39
C GLU A 77 6.52 -18.89 5.28
N THR A 78 6.36 -19.48 4.09
CA THR A 78 5.47 -18.92 3.09
C THR A 78 4.06 -19.14 3.62
N PRO A 79 3.27 -18.09 3.86
CA PRO A 79 1.89 -18.30 4.29
C PRO A 79 1.21 -19.24 3.31
N GLY A 80 0.65 -20.32 3.84
CA GLY A 80 0.07 -21.38 3.03
C GLY A 80 -1.04 -20.84 2.14
N ALA A 81 -1.31 -21.48 1.00
CA ALA A 81 -2.49 -21.15 0.20
C ALA A 81 -3.81 -21.21 1.01
N ALA A 82 -3.81 -21.92 2.15
CA ALA A 82 -4.90 -21.93 3.12
C ALA A 82 -5.02 -20.61 3.91
N GLU A 83 -3.92 -19.95 4.27
CA GLU A 83 -3.95 -18.60 4.89
C GLU A 83 -4.37 -17.53 3.89
N ARG A 84 -4.10 -17.74 2.59
CA ARG A 84 -4.67 -16.91 1.51
C ARG A 84 -6.18 -17.05 1.35
N LYS A 85 -6.80 -18.15 1.81
CA LYS A 85 -8.26 -18.35 1.78
C LYS A 85 -8.99 -17.70 2.95
N ASP A 86 -8.26 -17.19 3.94
CA ASP A 86 -8.81 -16.52 5.12
C ASP A 86 -8.97 -15.01 4.93
N GLN A 87 -8.74 -14.53 3.71
CA GLN A 87 -8.94 -13.14 3.31
C GLN A 87 -10.39 -12.73 3.58
N GLY A 88 -10.56 -11.65 4.35
CA GLY A 88 -11.85 -11.02 4.60
C GLY A 88 -12.34 -11.14 6.04
N LYS A 89 -11.65 -11.86 6.93
CA LYS A 89 -12.03 -11.90 8.36
C LYS A 89 -11.97 -10.53 9.01
N GLU A 90 -10.97 -9.72 8.68
CA GLU A 90 -10.82 -8.36 9.18
C GLU A 90 -11.93 -7.46 8.62
N ILE A 91 -12.26 -7.62 7.33
CA ILE A 91 -13.40 -6.93 6.70
C ILE A 91 -14.71 -7.32 7.41
N ALA A 92 -14.97 -8.61 7.65
CA ALA A 92 -16.16 -9.08 8.33
C ALA A 92 -16.25 -8.54 9.76
N ARG A 93 -15.14 -8.50 10.51
CA ARG A 93 -15.08 -7.89 11.85
C ARG A 93 -15.36 -6.39 11.81
N TRP A 94 -14.80 -5.68 10.83
CA TRP A 94 -15.10 -4.27 10.60
C TRP A 94 -16.58 -4.04 10.31
N LEU A 95 -17.17 -4.82 9.39
CA LEU A 95 -18.59 -4.72 9.03
C LEU A 95 -19.50 -5.00 10.24
N ALA A 96 -19.19 -6.02 11.03
CA ALA A 96 -19.93 -6.31 12.27
C ALA A 96 -19.79 -5.17 13.30
N ALA A 97 -18.59 -4.60 13.45
CA ALA A 97 -18.37 -3.49 14.38
C ALA A 97 -19.10 -2.22 13.94
N ARG A 98 -19.01 -1.82 12.65
CA ARG A 98 -19.72 -0.63 12.14
C ARG A 98 -21.23 -0.78 12.22
N GLU A 99 -21.77 -1.99 12.09
CA GLU A 99 -23.22 -2.25 12.21
C GLU A 99 -23.80 -1.93 13.58
N THR A 100 -22.96 -1.84 14.62
CA THR A 100 -23.38 -1.37 15.96
C THR A 100 -23.59 0.14 16.01
N VAL A 101 -23.08 0.89 15.02
CA VAL A 101 -23.15 2.36 14.92
C VAL A 101 -24.11 2.80 13.82
N THR A 102 -24.07 2.16 12.65
CA THR A 102 -24.94 2.47 11.51
C THR A 102 -25.41 1.20 10.80
N LYS A 103 -26.70 1.14 10.45
CA LYS A 103 -27.28 0.05 9.65
C LYS A 103 -27.18 0.30 8.15
N GLU A 104 -26.74 1.48 7.73
CA GLU A 104 -26.52 1.79 6.33
C GLU A 104 -25.34 0.95 5.81
N PRO A 105 -25.45 0.31 4.63
CA PRO A 105 -24.32 -0.40 4.05
C PRO A 105 -23.18 0.57 3.70
N PRO A 106 -21.92 0.11 3.64
CA PRO A 106 -20.83 0.92 3.09
C PRO A 106 -21.19 1.41 1.69
N ARG A 107 -20.83 2.65 1.36
CA ARG A 107 -21.11 3.23 0.03
C ARG A 107 -20.41 2.51 -1.11
N ARG A 108 -19.36 1.75 -0.80
CA ARG A 108 -18.61 0.91 -1.73
C ARG A 108 -18.17 -0.36 -1.02
N GLU A 109 -18.10 -1.45 -1.78
CA GLU A 109 -17.49 -2.70 -1.32
C GLU A 109 -16.04 -2.47 -0.86
N ILE A 110 -15.73 -3.02 0.30
CA ILE A 110 -14.39 -2.97 0.89
C ILE A 110 -13.69 -4.26 0.49
N ASP A 111 -12.55 -4.12 -0.17
CA ASP A 111 -11.63 -5.20 -0.53
C ASP A 111 -10.20 -4.74 -0.22
N TYR A 112 -9.28 -5.68 -0.02
CA TYR A 112 -7.85 -5.39 0.06
C TYR A 112 -7.28 -4.97 -1.28
N PHE A 113 -7.85 -5.47 -2.39
CA PHE A 113 -7.28 -5.34 -3.72
C PHE A 113 -7.87 -4.19 -4.52
N ARG A 114 -7.00 -3.50 -5.24
CA ARG A 114 -7.33 -2.42 -6.18
C ARG A 114 -6.72 -2.70 -7.54
N ARG A 115 -7.44 -2.40 -8.61
CA ARG A 115 -6.84 -2.34 -9.95
C ARG A 115 -6.21 -0.98 -10.21
N ALA A 116 -5.11 -0.95 -10.94
CA ALA A 116 -4.45 0.30 -11.31
C ALA A 116 -5.34 1.16 -12.23
N ASN A 117 -6.12 0.52 -13.11
CA ASN A 117 -7.16 1.10 -13.94
C ASN A 117 -8.13 0.00 -14.40
N SER A 118 -9.23 0.40 -15.03
CA SER A 118 -10.30 -0.50 -15.50
C SER A 118 -9.83 -1.51 -16.56
N SER A 119 -8.74 -1.22 -17.28
CA SER A 119 -8.14 -2.10 -18.30
C SER A 119 -7.03 -2.99 -17.76
N SER A 120 -6.67 -2.87 -16.48
CA SER A 120 -5.61 -3.65 -15.85
C SER A 120 -6.11 -5.03 -15.46
N TYR A 121 -5.46 -6.07 -16.00
CA TYR A 121 -5.67 -7.46 -15.55
C TYR A 121 -5.06 -7.74 -14.17
N GLY A 122 -4.16 -6.88 -13.69
CA GLY A 122 -3.53 -6.99 -12.37
C GLY A 122 -4.21 -6.13 -11.31
N ALA A 123 -4.30 -6.68 -10.11
CA ALA A 123 -4.66 -5.95 -8.89
C ALA A 123 -3.49 -5.92 -7.91
N PHE A 124 -3.41 -4.89 -7.08
CA PHE A 124 -2.43 -4.76 -6.01
C PHE A 124 -3.15 -4.60 -4.68
N VAL A 125 -2.51 -5.03 -3.59
CA VAL A 125 -3.00 -4.76 -2.24
C VAL A 125 -2.91 -3.26 -1.99
N ASN A 126 -4.06 -2.62 -1.83
CA ASN A 126 -4.18 -1.20 -1.53
C ASN A 126 -4.48 -1.00 -0.04
N CYS A 127 -5.53 -1.63 0.47
CA CYS A 127 -5.87 -1.64 1.88
C CYS A 127 -5.38 -2.95 2.51
N THR A 128 -4.52 -2.87 3.52
CA THR A 128 -3.98 -4.07 4.18
C THR A 128 -4.92 -4.55 5.29
N PRO A 129 -4.90 -5.85 5.65
CA PRO A 129 -5.65 -6.37 6.79
C PRO A 129 -5.39 -5.56 8.08
N GLY A 130 -4.13 -5.21 8.35
CA GLY A 130 -3.76 -4.42 9.53
C GLY A 130 -4.38 -3.01 9.57
N ALA A 131 -4.62 -2.37 8.42
CA ALA A 131 -5.34 -1.10 8.38
C ALA A 131 -6.81 -1.24 8.79
N ILE A 132 -7.44 -2.35 8.41
CA ILE A 132 -8.82 -2.66 8.77
C ILE A 132 -8.92 -3.02 10.25
N GLU A 133 -8.00 -3.84 10.77
CA GLU A 133 -7.95 -4.16 12.19
C GLU A 133 -7.71 -2.92 13.06
N LEU A 134 -6.83 -2.01 12.63
CA LEU A 134 -6.60 -0.75 13.32
C LEU A 134 -7.89 0.07 13.38
N ALA A 135 -8.63 0.19 12.27
CA ALA A 135 -9.91 0.90 12.25
C ALA A 135 -10.94 0.24 13.19
N THR A 136 -11.07 -1.08 13.18
CA THR A 136 -11.94 -1.82 14.11
C THR A 136 -11.55 -1.58 15.56
N LYS A 137 -10.25 -1.56 15.87
CA LYS A 137 -9.75 -1.29 17.22
C LYS A 137 -10.10 0.13 17.67
N VAL A 138 -9.82 1.13 16.84
CA VAL A 138 -10.12 2.54 17.15
C VAL A 138 -11.62 2.75 17.35
N LEU A 139 -12.46 2.10 16.55
CA LEU A 139 -13.91 2.14 16.74
C LEU A 139 -14.33 1.62 18.13
N GLY A 140 -13.79 0.46 18.53
CA GLY A 140 -14.06 -0.09 19.87
C GLY A 140 -13.59 0.83 20.99
N GLU A 141 -12.41 1.45 20.84
CA GLU A 141 -11.88 2.43 21.80
C GLU A 141 -12.78 3.68 21.90
N LEU A 142 -13.29 4.18 20.78
CA LEU A 142 -14.23 5.30 20.75
C LEU A 142 -15.57 4.96 21.42
N GLN A 143 -16.12 3.77 21.16
CA GLN A 143 -17.37 3.31 21.77
C GLN A 143 -17.25 3.09 23.28
N ALA A 144 -16.08 2.65 23.76
CA ALA A 144 -15.81 2.47 25.18
C ALA A 144 -15.56 3.81 25.92
N ASN A 145 -15.23 4.87 25.20
CA ASN A 145 -14.91 6.16 25.79
C ASN A 145 -16.18 6.98 26.11
N ARG A 146 -16.51 7.08 27.40
CA ARG A 146 -17.69 7.81 27.90
C ARG A 146 -17.71 9.31 27.57
N ASN A 147 -16.57 9.89 27.20
CA ASN A 147 -16.45 11.29 26.80
C ASN A 147 -16.70 11.52 25.31
N VAL A 148 -16.88 10.45 24.52
CA VAL A 148 -17.20 10.53 23.09
C VAL A 148 -18.69 10.28 22.91
N GLN A 149 -19.37 11.20 22.24
CA GLN A 149 -20.81 11.05 22.04
C GLN A 149 -21.11 10.07 20.89
N PRO A 150 -22.25 9.37 20.91
CA PRO A 150 -22.63 8.46 19.82
C PRO A 150 -22.62 9.12 18.43
N LYS A 151 -23.00 10.41 18.35
CA LYS A 151 -22.94 11.19 17.10
C LYS A 151 -21.51 11.33 16.56
N ASP A 152 -20.53 11.44 17.45
CA ASP A 152 -19.12 11.63 17.10
C ASP A 152 -18.51 10.30 16.66
N VAL A 153 -18.90 9.19 17.31
CA VAL A 153 -18.57 7.83 16.86
C VAL A 153 -19.11 7.60 15.45
N LYS A 154 -20.38 7.96 15.19
CA LYS A 154 -20.96 7.85 13.84
C LYS A 154 -20.20 8.71 12.83
N ALA A 155 -19.91 9.96 13.15
CA ALA A 155 -19.15 10.85 12.26
C ALA A 155 -17.73 10.33 11.97
N TRP A 156 -17.11 9.63 12.93
CA TRP A 156 -15.83 8.96 12.71
C TRP A 156 -15.96 7.74 11.78
N VAL A 157 -17.01 6.91 11.95
CA VAL A 157 -17.31 5.77 11.05
C VAL A 157 -17.60 6.25 9.63
N ASP A 158 -18.39 7.31 9.48
CA ASP A 158 -18.71 7.87 8.16
C ASP A 158 -17.43 8.34 7.42
N ALA A 159 -16.47 8.92 8.15
CA ALA A 159 -15.18 9.28 7.60
C ALA A 159 -14.29 8.06 7.30
N GLN A 160 -14.34 7.02 8.13
CA GLN A 160 -13.59 5.78 7.86
C GLN A 160 -14.14 5.06 6.63
N ASP A 161 -15.46 5.04 6.44
CA ASP A 161 -16.09 4.52 5.24
C ASP A 161 -15.68 5.31 3.99
N ALA A 162 -15.48 6.63 4.11
CA ALA A 162 -14.93 7.44 3.01
C ALA A 162 -13.47 7.07 2.69
N VAL A 163 -12.63 6.81 3.71
CA VAL A 163 -11.26 6.29 3.52
C VAL A 163 -11.29 4.92 2.81
N PHE A 164 -12.09 3.97 3.31
CA PHE A 164 -12.19 2.65 2.70
C PHE A 164 -12.86 2.64 1.34
N GLY A 165 -13.62 3.69 1.00
CA GLY A 165 -14.09 3.94 -0.36
C GLY A 165 -12.95 3.98 -1.39
N PHE A 166 -11.72 4.35 -1.00
CA PHE A 166 -10.56 4.33 -1.88
C PHE A 166 -9.95 2.94 -2.09
N CYS A 167 -10.27 1.95 -1.24
CA CYS A 167 -9.68 0.61 -1.32
C CYS A 167 -9.90 -0.03 -2.69
N THR A 168 -11.11 0.08 -3.23
CA THR A 168 -11.53 -0.50 -4.52
C THR A 168 -11.78 0.56 -5.60
N TYR A 169 -11.46 1.83 -5.33
CA TYR A 169 -11.78 2.92 -6.27
C TYR A 169 -10.92 2.93 -7.52
N GLU A 170 -11.54 2.87 -8.69
CA GLU A 170 -10.86 3.01 -9.98
C GLU A 170 -11.16 4.38 -10.61
N PRO A 171 -10.24 5.37 -10.52
CA PRO A 171 -10.47 6.74 -10.99
C PRO A 171 -10.54 6.86 -12.52
N PHE A 172 -10.07 5.86 -13.26
CA PHE A 172 -10.00 5.84 -14.73
C PHE A 172 -11.06 4.93 -15.37
N GLY A 173 -12.11 4.58 -14.62
CA GLY A 173 -13.23 3.78 -15.11
C GLY A 173 -14.17 4.57 -16.02
N GLU A 174 -13.70 5.06 -17.18
CA GLU A 174 -14.59 5.58 -18.24
C GLU A 174 -15.57 4.51 -18.77
N MET A 175 -15.34 3.24 -18.41
CA MET A 175 -16.17 2.08 -18.75
C MET A 175 -16.40 1.20 -17.52
N ALA A 176 -16.89 1.77 -16.41
CA ALA A 176 -17.53 0.93 -15.41
C ALA A 176 -18.78 0.30 -16.05
N LEU A 177 -18.66 -0.93 -16.56
CA LEU A 177 -19.75 -1.79 -17.04
C LEU A 177 -20.76 -2.16 -15.93
N THR A 178 -20.71 -1.49 -14.78
CA THR A 178 -21.62 -1.64 -13.67
C THR A 178 -22.55 -0.43 -13.64
N THR A 179 -23.85 -0.69 -13.67
CA THR A 179 -24.98 0.26 -13.78
C THR A 179 -25.13 1.25 -12.62
N ALA A 180 -24.22 1.28 -11.64
CA ALA A 180 -24.19 2.28 -10.59
C ALA A 180 -23.02 3.25 -10.82
N ARG A 181 -23.32 4.50 -11.16
CA ARG A 181 -22.38 5.62 -11.18
C ARG A 181 -21.95 5.90 -9.72
N LEU A 182 -21.08 5.07 -9.17
CA LEU A 182 -20.54 5.29 -7.83
C LEU A 182 -19.70 6.57 -7.88
N PHE A 183 -20.11 7.58 -7.11
CA PHE A 183 -19.38 8.82 -7.01
C PHE A 183 -17.92 8.54 -6.57
N ALA A 184 -17.01 9.40 -7.03
CA ALA A 184 -15.65 9.37 -6.54
C ALA A 184 -15.69 9.51 -5.00
N PRO A 185 -15.01 8.62 -4.25
CA PRO A 185 -14.88 8.79 -2.81
C PRO A 185 -14.15 10.12 -2.57
N SER A 186 -14.58 10.85 -1.55
CA SER A 186 -13.96 12.10 -1.14
C SER A 186 -13.05 11.85 0.05
N VAL A 187 -11.93 12.57 0.10
CA VAL A 187 -11.11 12.65 1.30
C VAL A 187 -11.97 13.27 2.42
N PRO A 188 -11.99 12.70 3.64
CA PRO A 188 -12.72 13.30 4.76
C PRO A 188 -12.27 14.74 5.03
N GLU A 189 -13.19 15.62 5.40
CA GLU A 189 -12.83 16.99 5.76
C GLU A 189 -12.16 17.06 7.13
N ALA A 190 -11.29 18.04 7.34
CA ALA A 190 -10.74 18.31 8.66
C ALA A 190 -11.85 18.76 9.63
N LEU A 191 -11.79 18.30 10.87
CA LEU A 191 -12.70 18.78 11.92
C LEU A 191 -12.30 20.19 12.39
N PRO A 192 -13.27 21.07 12.70
CA PRO A 192 -12.97 22.41 13.16
C PRO A 192 -12.28 22.39 14.53
N ALA A 193 -11.56 23.48 14.86
CA ALA A 193 -10.80 23.59 16.10
C ALA A 193 -11.67 23.49 17.38
N SER A 194 -12.98 23.71 17.26
CA SER A 194 -13.96 23.55 18.33
C SER A 194 -14.22 22.09 18.72
N GLU A 195 -13.93 21.12 17.84
CA GLU A 195 -14.13 19.69 18.14
C GLU A 195 -13.10 19.16 19.13
N PRO A 196 -13.43 18.14 19.95
CA PRO A 196 -12.48 17.52 20.86
C PRO A 196 -11.16 17.11 20.19
N LYS A 197 -10.03 17.38 20.89
CA LYS A 197 -8.68 17.12 20.36
C LYS A 197 -8.50 15.69 19.84
N LEU A 198 -8.99 14.70 20.58
CA LEU A 198 -8.94 13.29 20.19
C LEU A 198 -9.56 13.06 18.80
N LEU A 199 -10.78 13.58 18.58
CA LEU A 199 -11.50 13.39 17.32
C LEU A 199 -10.77 14.06 16.16
N ARG A 200 -10.21 15.25 16.38
CA ARG A 200 -9.41 15.94 15.36
C ARG A 200 -8.16 15.15 14.98
N GLN A 201 -7.46 14.57 15.96
CA GLN A 201 -6.28 13.73 15.71
C GLN A 201 -6.65 12.45 14.93
N LEU A 202 -7.73 11.78 15.32
CA LEU A 202 -8.20 10.62 14.55
C LEU A 202 -8.61 11.00 13.12
N ARG A 203 -9.23 12.18 12.92
CA ARG A 203 -9.53 12.69 11.57
C ARG A 203 -8.27 13.01 10.77
N GLN A 204 -7.21 13.56 11.40
CA GLN A 204 -5.93 13.81 10.73
C GLN A 204 -5.35 12.51 10.15
N TYR A 205 -5.37 11.42 10.92
CA TYR A 205 -4.92 10.12 10.44
C TYR A 205 -5.78 9.58 9.29
N GLN A 206 -7.11 9.74 9.36
CA GLN A 206 -8.02 9.36 8.27
C GLN A 206 -7.72 10.13 6.98
N ILE A 207 -7.42 11.43 7.07
CA ILE A 207 -7.05 12.26 5.92
C ILE A 207 -5.74 11.76 5.29
N ALA A 208 -4.70 11.54 6.11
CA ALA A 208 -3.41 11.01 5.65
C ALA A 208 -3.56 9.65 4.95
N ALA A 209 -4.36 8.75 5.55
CA ALA A 209 -4.67 7.45 4.97
C ALA A 209 -5.46 7.56 3.65
N ALA A 210 -6.46 8.44 3.56
CA ALA A 210 -7.19 8.67 2.32
C ALA A 210 -6.26 9.20 1.20
N HIS A 211 -5.37 10.15 1.50
CA HIS A 211 -4.38 10.62 0.55
C HIS A 211 -3.43 9.49 0.10
N PHE A 212 -3.03 8.62 1.02
CA PHE A 212 -2.23 7.45 0.68
C PHE A 212 -2.96 6.51 -0.29
N TYR A 213 -4.21 6.12 0.02
CA TYR A 213 -4.98 5.18 -0.79
C TYR A 213 -5.42 5.73 -2.16
N VAL A 214 -5.53 7.04 -2.30
CA VAL A 214 -5.75 7.71 -3.59
C VAL A 214 -4.43 8.06 -4.31
N MET A 215 -3.29 7.56 -3.80
CA MET A 215 -1.95 7.70 -4.39
C MET A 215 -1.40 9.14 -4.42
N ARG A 216 -1.92 10.01 -3.56
CA ARG A 216 -1.37 11.35 -3.28
C ARG A 216 -0.25 11.24 -2.25
N TYR A 217 0.82 10.54 -2.63
CA TYR A 217 1.86 10.14 -1.68
C TYR A 217 2.62 11.32 -1.07
N LYS A 218 2.76 12.43 -1.78
CA LYS A 218 3.45 13.61 -1.26
C LYS A 218 2.65 14.26 -0.13
N GLU A 219 1.35 14.40 -0.31
CA GLU A 219 0.42 14.90 0.69
C GLU A 219 0.35 13.95 1.89
N ALA A 220 0.17 12.65 1.63
CA ALA A 220 0.12 11.64 2.68
C ALA A 220 1.41 11.60 3.51
N GLN A 221 2.58 11.66 2.86
CA GLN A 221 3.87 11.71 3.55
C GLN A 221 3.96 12.91 4.49
N ALA A 222 3.65 14.11 4.00
CA ALA A 222 3.71 15.32 4.82
C ALA A 222 2.74 15.25 6.02
N GLU A 223 1.55 14.69 5.82
CA GLU A 223 0.54 14.53 6.86
C GLU A 223 0.93 13.48 7.90
N PHE A 224 1.47 12.33 7.47
CA PHE A 224 1.98 11.31 8.38
C PHE A 224 3.20 11.80 9.16
N GLU A 225 4.13 12.53 8.53
CA GLU A 225 5.24 13.18 9.22
C GLU A 225 4.73 14.16 10.29
N ALA A 226 3.73 14.98 9.96
CA ALA A 226 3.13 15.91 10.91
C ALA A 226 2.47 15.16 12.10
N ILE A 227 1.86 14.01 11.88
CA ILE A 227 1.33 13.14 12.94
C ILE A 227 2.47 12.54 13.77
N ALA A 228 3.56 12.09 13.15
CA ALA A 228 4.70 11.48 13.82
C ALA A 228 5.40 12.44 14.80
N GLN A 229 5.37 13.76 14.52
CA GLN A 229 5.90 14.82 15.38
C GLN A 229 4.99 15.13 16.60
N GLN A 230 3.71 14.75 16.57
CA GLN A 230 2.79 14.97 17.68
C GLN A 230 2.94 13.87 18.74
N LYS A 231 3.70 14.15 19.81
CA LYS A 231 4.03 13.17 20.86
C LYS A 231 2.81 12.49 21.50
N ASP A 232 1.70 13.20 21.61
CA ASP A 232 0.47 12.73 22.24
C ASP A 232 -0.60 12.29 21.23
N HIS A 233 -0.24 12.12 19.96
CA HIS A 233 -1.18 11.63 18.96
C HIS A 233 -1.44 10.13 19.17
N PRO A 234 -2.71 9.70 19.29
CA PRO A 234 -3.06 8.31 19.61
C PRO A 234 -2.55 7.30 18.58
N LEU A 235 -2.47 7.72 17.30
CA LEU A 235 -2.02 6.89 16.19
C LEU A 235 -0.59 7.22 15.72
N ARG A 236 0.22 7.89 16.55
CA ARG A 236 1.60 8.27 16.20
C ARG A 236 2.45 7.09 15.73
N ALA A 237 2.32 5.94 16.39
CA ALA A 237 3.10 4.73 16.08
C ALA A 237 2.79 4.15 14.68
N TRP A 238 1.69 4.55 14.07
CA TRP A 238 1.26 4.10 12.74
C TRP A 238 1.56 5.11 11.63
N ALA A 239 2.13 6.27 11.98
CA ALA A 239 2.45 7.37 11.07
C ALA A 239 3.95 7.52 10.80
N ALA A 240 4.80 6.66 11.37
CA ALA A 240 6.26 6.72 11.30
C ALA A 240 6.85 5.60 10.45
#